data_AF-A0A2V8X756-F1
#
_entry.id   AF-A0A2V8X756-F1
#
_cell.length_a   1.000
_cell.length_b   1.000
_cell.length_c   1.000
_cell.angle_alpha   90.00
_cell.angle_beta   90.00
_cell.angle_gamma   90.00
#
_symmetry.space_group_name_H-M   'P 1'
#
loop_
_entity.id
_entity.type
_entity.pdbx_description
1 polymer ?
#
loop_
_entity_poly.entity_id
_entity_poly.type
_entity_poly.pdbx_seq_one_letter_code
_entity_poly.pdbx_strand_id
1 'polypeptide(L)'
;MAARTTTTVRNGYRCSIERNQSGKYCVRIQVRYPRHAWTLGVFFLAASFDRAMKKLEEALDFLQRHEEKLWFWGVDRAEDMGFSAEFLRQAGLLLDRRSEFPQKTANISLAPEREVPAFVLGPMRRGLAESVESTRTASVGD
;
A
#
# COMPACT_ATOMS: atom_id res chain seq x y z
N MET A 1 14.22 -37.92 7.54
CA MET A 1 14.51 -36.52 7.17
C MET A 1 13.19 -35.86 6.79
N ALA A 2 12.62 -35.02 7.64
CA ALA A 2 11.43 -34.25 7.31
C ALA A 2 11.87 -33.05 6.46
N ALA A 3 11.35 -32.94 5.23
CA ALA A 3 11.51 -31.76 4.42
C ALA A 3 10.91 -30.58 5.19
N ARG A 4 11.76 -29.65 5.64
CA ARG A 4 11.29 -28.34 6.11
C ARG A 4 10.71 -27.66 4.88
N THR A 5 9.39 -27.69 4.74
CA THR A 5 8.68 -26.81 3.81
C THR A 5 8.95 -25.40 4.31
N THR A 6 9.96 -24.73 3.76
CA THR A 6 10.20 -23.32 3.98
C THR A 6 9.03 -22.58 3.36
N THR A 7 7.98 -22.36 4.16
CA THR A 7 6.89 -21.46 3.80
C THR A 7 7.53 -20.13 3.44
N THR A 8 7.57 -19.81 2.16
CA THR A 8 8.12 -18.55 1.67
C THR A 8 7.29 -17.44 2.31
N VAL A 9 7.86 -16.76 3.30
CA VAL A 9 7.24 -15.59 3.93
C VAL A 9 7.01 -14.57 2.81
N ARG A 10 5.79 -14.03 2.69
CA ARG A 10 5.44 -13.04 1.67
C ARG A 10 4.82 -11.81 2.31
N ASN A 11 5.27 -10.65 1.86
CA ASN A 11 4.67 -9.36 2.22
C ASN A 11 3.30 -9.25 1.56
N GLY A 12 2.30 -8.88 2.34
CA GLY A 12 0.93 -8.68 1.87
C GLY A 12 0.65 -7.20 1.71
N TYR A 13 0.16 -6.77 0.56
CA TYR A 13 -0.27 -5.40 0.34
C TYR A 13 -1.75 -5.38 0.01
N ARG A 14 -2.49 -4.57 0.74
CA ARG A 14 -3.90 -4.29 0.52
C ARG A 14 -4.03 -2.83 0.12
N CYS A 15 -4.51 -2.58 -1.09
CA CYS A 15 -4.58 -1.25 -1.66
C CYS A 15 -6.03 -0.86 -1.96
N SER A 16 -6.41 0.36 -1.62
CA SER A 16 -7.70 0.93 -1.96
C SER A 16 -7.53 2.27 -2.67
N ILE A 17 -8.50 2.64 -3.48
CA ILE A 17 -8.56 3.94 -4.13
C ILE A 17 -9.97 4.50 -4.05
N GLU A 18 -10.09 5.75 -3.63
CA GLU A 18 -11.36 6.46 -3.53
C GLU A 18 -11.17 7.91 -3.97
N ARG A 19 -12.21 8.58 -4.47
CA ARG A 19 -12.16 10.02 -4.68
C ARG A 19 -12.55 10.73 -3.39
N ASN A 20 -11.75 11.70 -2.98
CA ASN A 20 -12.11 12.57 -1.86
C ASN A 20 -13.08 13.68 -2.31
N GLN A 21 -13.58 14.46 -1.35
CA GLN A 21 -14.50 15.58 -1.61
C GLN A 21 -13.92 16.65 -2.55
N SER A 22 -12.59 16.77 -2.62
CA SER A 22 -11.89 17.69 -3.53
C SER A 22 -11.64 17.10 -4.92
N GLY A 23 -12.20 15.92 -5.23
CA GLY A 23 -12.04 15.22 -6.50
C GLY A 23 -10.67 14.55 -6.71
N LYS A 24 -9.77 14.58 -5.73
CA LYS A 24 -8.47 13.89 -5.79
C LYS A 24 -8.65 12.40 -5.47
N TYR A 25 -7.84 11.56 -6.11
CA TYR A 25 -7.74 10.15 -5.76
C TYR A 25 -6.93 10.02 -4.46
N CYS A 26 -7.55 9.46 -3.43
CA CYS A 26 -6.92 9.01 -2.20
C CYS A 26 -6.62 7.53 -2.32
N VAL A 27 -5.32 7.20 -2.39
CA VAL A 27 -4.86 5.82 -2.42
C VAL A 27 -4.35 5.46 -1.03
N ARG A 28 -4.87 4.38 -0.47
CA ARG A 28 -4.43 3.85 0.83
C ARG A 28 -3.79 2.49 0.61
N ILE A 29 -2.72 2.22 1.33
CA ILE A 29 -1.96 0.98 1.28
C ILE A 29 -1.79 0.50 2.71
N GLN A 30 -2.22 -0.72 2.99
CA GLN A 30 -1.88 -1.44 4.21
C GLN A 30 -0.91 -2.56 3.85
N VAL A 31 0.30 -2.50 4.41
CA VAL A 31 1.32 -3.52 4.21
C VAL A 31 1.45 -4.36 5.46
N ARG A 32 1.47 -5.67 5.30
CA ARG A 32 1.78 -6.65 6.34
C ARG A 32 3.15 -7.25 6.05
N TYR A 33 4.10 -7.06 6.96
CA TYR A 33 5.44 -7.61 6.95
C TYR A 33 5.51 -8.77 7.96
N PRO A 34 5.31 -10.04 7.53
CA PRO A 34 5.18 -11.14 8.48
C PRO A 34 6.51 -11.47 9.16
N ARG A 35 7.65 -11.17 8.53
CA ARG A 35 8.99 -11.33 9.12
C ARG A 35 9.14 -10.59 10.45
N HIS A 36 8.51 -9.43 10.55
CA HIS A 36 8.57 -8.55 11.72
C HIS A 36 7.28 -8.51 12.54
N ALA A 37 6.27 -9.33 12.18
CA ALA A 37 4.92 -9.28 12.73
C ALA A 37 4.31 -7.85 12.74
N TRP A 38 4.67 -7.03 11.76
CA TRP A 38 4.36 -5.60 11.72
C TRP A 38 3.41 -5.24 10.58
N THR A 39 2.55 -4.25 10.80
CA THR A 39 1.64 -3.71 9.79
C THR A 39 1.81 -2.21 9.69
N LEU A 40 2.00 -1.71 8.47
CA LEU A 40 2.18 -0.31 8.17
C LEU A 40 1.03 0.19 7.27
N GLY A 41 0.31 1.20 7.73
CA GLY A 41 -0.66 1.94 6.92
C GLY A 41 -0.03 3.20 6.34
N VAL A 42 -0.14 3.39 5.02
CA VAL A 42 0.25 4.64 4.34
C VAL A 42 -0.80 5.09 3.34
N PHE A 43 -0.77 6.36 2.99
CA PHE A 43 -1.63 6.90 1.93
C PHE A 43 -0.94 8.02 1.16
N PHE A 44 -1.47 8.32 -0.02
CA PHE A 44 -1.12 9.50 -0.80
C PHE A 44 -2.32 10.01 -1.61
N LEU A 45 -2.20 11.25 -2.11
CA LEU A 45 -3.21 11.87 -2.97
C LEU A 45 -2.67 12.06 -4.39
N ALA A 46 -3.51 11.84 -5.39
CA ALA A 46 -3.18 12.07 -6.79
C ALA A 46 -4.31 12.83 -7.51
N ALA A 47 -3.93 13.70 -8.45
CA ALA A 47 -4.89 14.52 -9.21
C ALA A 47 -5.59 13.76 -10.34
N SER A 48 -5.03 12.64 -10.80
CA SER A 48 -5.61 11.80 -11.85
C SER A 48 -5.38 10.33 -11.56
N PHE A 49 -6.15 9.46 -12.22
CA PHE A 49 -6.04 8.01 -12.05
C PHE A 49 -4.67 7.49 -12.51
N ASP A 50 -4.16 7.92 -13.67
CA ASP A 50 -2.84 7.50 -14.14
C ASP A 50 -1.72 7.94 -13.21
N ARG A 51 -1.80 9.16 -12.65
CA ARG A 51 -0.86 9.59 -11.60
C ARG A 51 -0.99 8.75 -10.34
N ALA A 52 -2.20 8.34 -9.98
CA ALA A 52 -2.44 7.46 -8.84
C ALA A 52 -1.79 6.08 -9.06
N MET A 53 -1.96 5.49 -10.25
CA MET A 53 -1.39 4.19 -10.59
C MET A 53 0.14 4.24 -10.64
N LYS A 54 0.72 5.21 -11.35
CA LYS A 54 2.18 5.38 -11.38
C LYS A 54 2.75 5.55 -9.96
N LYS A 55 2.11 6.38 -9.14
CA LYS A 55 2.58 6.61 -7.77
C LYS A 55 2.43 5.37 -6.89
N LEU A 56 1.40 4.57 -7.13
CA LEU A 56 1.20 3.30 -6.42
C LEU A 56 2.31 2.31 -6.74
N GLU A 57 2.72 2.19 -7.99
CA GLU A 57 3.85 1.34 -8.41
C GLU A 57 5.14 1.75 -7.69
N GLU A 58 5.48 3.05 -7.72
CA GLU A 58 6.62 3.62 -7.00
C GLU A 58 6.53 3.36 -5.48
N ALA A 59 5.32 3.50 -4.91
CA ALA A 59 5.10 3.28 -3.48
C ALA A 59 5.30 1.82 -3.08
N LEU A 60 4.77 0.87 -3.86
CA LEU A 60 4.93 -0.55 -3.60
C LEU A 60 6.41 -0.96 -3.68
N ASP A 61 7.13 -0.48 -4.69
CA ASP A 61 8.56 -0.73 -4.85
C ASP A 61 9.37 -0.15 -3.68
N PHE A 62 9.09 1.09 -3.28
CA PHE A 62 9.72 1.71 -2.11
C PHE A 62 9.46 0.92 -0.82
N LEU A 63 8.22 0.56 -0.54
CA LEU A 63 7.83 -0.17 0.68
C LEU A 63 8.51 -1.53 0.74
N GLN A 64 8.55 -2.23 -0.39
CA GLN A 64 9.18 -3.53 -0.54
C GLN A 64 10.71 -3.50 -0.38
N ARG A 65 11.39 -2.49 -0.96
CA ARG A 65 12.86 -2.34 -0.87
C ARG A 65 13.35 -1.90 0.50
N HIS A 66 12.49 -1.23 1.27
CA HIS A 66 12.88 -0.60 2.53
C HIS A 66 12.21 -1.23 3.76
N GLU A 67 11.73 -2.48 3.67
CA GLU A 67 11.08 -3.21 4.79
C GLU A 67 11.87 -3.10 6.09
N GLU A 68 13.15 -3.54 6.10
CA GLU A 68 13.99 -3.55 7.30
C GLU A 68 14.16 -2.14 7.91
N LYS A 69 14.37 -1.14 7.05
CA LYS A 69 14.52 0.25 7.49
C LYS A 69 13.19 0.76 8.06
N LEU A 70 12.08 0.56 7.37
CA LEU A 70 10.75 0.98 7.82
C LEU A 70 10.37 0.33 9.15
N TRP A 71 10.67 -0.96 9.31
CA TRP A 71 10.43 -1.69 10.56
C TRP A 71 11.27 -1.13 11.71
N PHE A 72 12.59 -0.99 11.51
CA PHE A 72 13.50 -0.46 12.53
C PHE A 72 13.02 0.87 13.10
N TRP A 73 12.60 1.81 12.24
CA TRP A 73 12.09 3.11 12.68
C TRP A 73 10.62 3.11 13.11
N GLY A 74 9.84 2.12 12.68
CA GLY A 74 8.41 2.03 12.94
C GLY A 74 8.03 1.29 14.21
N VAL A 75 8.91 0.41 14.71
CA VAL A 75 8.65 -0.44 15.89
C VAL A 75 9.59 -0.11 17.06
N ASP A 76 10.87 0.14 16.79
CA ASP A 76 11.90 0.15 17.85
C ASP A 76 12.02 1.49 18.60
N ARG A 77 11.43 2.57 18.07
CA ARG A 77 11.51 3.92 18.66
C ARG A 77 10.21 4.70 18.55
N ALA A 78 9.31 4.49 19.51
CA ALA A 78 8.08 5.26 19.64
C ALA A 78 8.33 6.79 19.76
N GLU A 79 9.53 7.21 20.16
CA GLU A 79 9.94 8.62 20.24
C GLU A 79 10.49 9.18 18.90
N ASP A 80 10.94 8.33 17.96
CA ASP A 80 11.50 8.74 16.65
C ASP A 80 10.51 8.59 15.47
N MET A 81 9.20 8.56 15.73
CA MET A 81 8.17 8.54 14.67
C MET A 81 8.27 9.73 13.69
N GLY A 82 9.03 10.78 14.02
CA GLY A 82 9.34 11.87 13.11
C GLY A 82 10.19 11.42 11.91
N PHE A 83 11.22 10.61 12.13
CA PHE A 83 12.14 10.19 11.06
C PHE A 83 11.47 9.21 10.08
N SER A 84 10.64 8.29 10.57
CA SER A 84 9.85 7.41 9.70
C SER A 84 8.82 8.19 8.87
N ALA A 85 8.19 9.22 9.44
CA ALA A 85 7.30 10.11 8.70
C ALA A 85 8.03 10.95 7.63
N GLU A 86 9.24 11.45 7.92
CA GLU A 86 10.06 12.15 6.93
C GLU A 86 10.55 11.22 5.82
N PHE A 87 10.97 10.01 6.17
CA PHE A 87 11.40 9.00 5.19
C PHE A 87 10.25 8.61 4.25
N LEU A 88 9.04 8.44 4.78
CA LEU A 88 7.83 8.24 3.96
C LEU A 88 7.52 9.47 3.09
N ARG A 89 7.68 10.68 3.62
CA ARG A 89 7.46 11.93 2.87
C ARG A 89 8.41 12.10 1.69
N GLN A 90 9.67 11.65 1.80
CA GLN A 90 10.60 11.63 0.67
C GLN A 90 10.08 10.77 -0.49
N ALA A 91 9.35 9.69 -0.18
CA ALA A 91 8.65 8.87 -1.16
C ALA A 91 7.26 9.42 -1.53
N GLY A 92 6.84 10.59 -1.00
CA GLY A 92 5.51 11.17 -1.22
C GLY A 92 4.38 10.41 -0.51
N LEU A 93 4.71 9.64 0.55
CA LEU A 93 3.78 8.87 1.36
C LEU A 93 3.55 9.54 2.71
N LEU A 94 2.37 9.33 3.27
CA LEU A 94 1.99 9.77 4.60
C LEU A 94 1.52 8.58 5.42
N LEU A 95 1.75 8.60 6.74
CA LEU A 95 1.21 7.58 7.64
C LEU A 95 -0.31 7.61 7.65
N ASP A 96 -0.92 6.44 7.47
CA ASP A 96 -2.35 6.26 7.58
C ASP A 96 -2.73 5.81 8.99
N ARG A 97 -3.18 6.75 9.81
CA ARG A 97 -3.57 6.52 11.22
C ARG A 97 -5.06 6.21 11.40
N ARG A 98 -5.82 6.12 10.30
CA ARG A 98 -7.25 5.79 10.36
C ARG A 98 -7.41 4.32 10.80
N SER A 99 -8.29 4.07 11.76
CA SER A 99 -8.58 2.74 12.29
C SER A 99 -9.26 1.83 11.26
N GLU A 100 -10.09 2.40 10.40
CA GLU A 100 -10.84 1.65 9.38
C GLU A 100 -10.12 1.68 8.04
N PHE A 101 -10.06 0.54 7.37
CA PHE A 101 -9.53 0.40 6.00
C PHE A 101 -10.69 0.10 5.03
N PRO A 102 -10.70 0.67 3.80
CA PRO A 102 -11.83 0.48 2.89
C PRO A 102 -12.04 -0.99 2.54
N GLN A 103 -13.29 -1.37 2.30
CA GLN A 103 -13.62 -2.77 2.00
C GLN A 103 -13.21 -3.16 0.58
N LYS A 104 -13.40 -2.26 -0.40
CA LYS A 104 -13.02 -2.49 -1.81
C LYS A 104 -11.51 -2.33 -1.96
N THR A 105 -10.81 -3.44 -2.12
CA THR A 105 -9.35 -3.46 -2.14
C THR A 105 -8.79 -4.41 -3.19
N ALA A 106 -7.68 -4.01 -3.81
CA ALA A 106 -6.82 -4.90 -4.58
C ALA A 106 -5.70 -5.44 -3.66
N ASN A 107 -5.50 -6.76 -3.67
CA ASN A 107 -4.52 -7.43 -2.83
C ASN A 107 -3.39 -8.01 -3.68
N ILE A 108 -2.16 -7.86 -3.21
CA ILE A 108 -0.99 -8.52 -3.79
C ILE A 108 -0.15 -9.17 -2.67
N SER A 109 0.56 -10.23 -3.03
CA SER A 109 1.48 -10.91 -2.12
C SER A 109 2.82 -11.08 -2.80
N LEU A 110 3.90 -10.56 -2.23
CA LEU A 110 5.23 -10.52 -2.82
C LEU A 110 6.24 -11.22 -1.92
N ALA A 111 7.21 -11.93 -2.49
CA ALA A 111 8.33 -12.42 -1.70
C ALA A 111 9.19 -11.22 -1.26
N PRO A 112 9.65 -11.12 0.00
CA PRO A 112 10.44 -10.00 0.53
C PRO A 112 11.67 -9.71 -0.34
N GLU A 113 12.14 -8.46 -0.30
CA GLU A 113 13.38 -7.98 -0.95
C GLU A 113 13.45 -8.12 -2.48
N ARG A 114 12.42 -8.68 -3.13
CA ARG A 114 12.29 -8.69 -4.59
C ARG A 114 11.60 -7.43 -5.05
N GLU A 115 12.08 -6.84 -6.14
CA GLU A 115 11.35 -5.77 -6.84
C GLU A 115 9.92 -6.21 -7.17
N VAL A 116 9.00 -5.25 -7.22
CA VAL A 116 7.60 -5.52 -7.55
C VAL A 116 7.52 -5.93 -9.02
N PRO A 117 7.15 -7.17 -9.36
CA PRO A 117 7.16 -7.59 -10.76
C PRO A 117 6.08 -6.87 -11.56
N ALA A 118 6.40 -6.36 -12.75
CA ALA A 118 5.43 -5.62 -13.57
C ALA A 118 4.11 -6.37 -13.83
N PHE A 119 4.16 -7.70 -13.92
CA PHE A 119 2.97 -8.54 -14.15
C PHE A 119 1.95 -8.49 -13.00
N VAL A 120 2.34 -8.14 -11.76
CA VAL A 120 1.39 -8.02 -10.65
C VAL A 120 0.60 -6.72 -10.69
N LEU A 121 1.10 -5.71 -11.41
CA LEU A 121 0.52 -4.37 -11.46
C LEU A 121 -0.73 -4.31 -12.35
N GLY A 122 -0.79 -5.13 -13.40
CA GLY A 122 -1.92 -5.19 -14.33
C GLY A 122 -3.26 -5.58 -13.66
N PRO A 123 -3.35 -6.72 -12.95
CA PRO A 123 -4.55 -7.10 -12.20
C PRO A 123 -4.92 -6.08 -11.12
N MET A 124 -3.93 -5.53 -10.42
CA MET A 124 -4.13 -4.52 -9.39
C MET A 124 -4.76 -3.24 -9.96
N ARG A 125 -4.21 -2.71 -11.05
CA ARG A 125 -4.74 -1.54 -11.75
C ARG A 125 -6.19 -1.74 -12.18
N ARG A 126 -6.54 -2.92 -12.70
CA ARG A 126 -7.93 -3.26 -13.08
C ARG A 126 -8.88 -3.27 -11.87
N GLY A 127 -8.54 -3.98 -10.81
CA GLY A 127 -9.40 -4.03 -9.60
C GLY A 127 -9.60 -2.65 -8.95
N LEU A 128 -8.58 -1.79 -9.01
CA LEU A 128 -8.69 -0.40 -8.54
C LEU A 128 -9.55 0.47 -9.47
N ALA A 129 -9.46 0.29 -10.79
CA ALA A 129 -10.33 1.00 -11.74
C ALA A 129 -11.82 0.65 -11.52
N GLU A 130 -12.13 -0.63 -11.41
CA GLU A 130 -13.49 -1.13 -11.15
C GLU A 130 -14.07 -0.58 -9.83
N SER A 131 -13.21 -0.42 -8.81
CA SER A 131 -13.59 0.14 -7.51
C SER A 131 -14.00 1.62 -7.61
N VAL A 132 -13.36 2.40 -8.48
CA VAL A 132 -13.71 3.80 -8.73
C VAL A 132 -15.00 3.91 -9.54
N GLU A 133 -15.15 3.08 -10.58
CA GLU A 133 -16.33 3.10 -11.45
C GLU A 133 -17.61 2.72 -10.70
N SER A 134 -17.55 1.68 -9.87
CA SER A 134 -18.68 1.23 -9.06
C SER A 134 -19.16 2.28 -8.04
N THR A 135 -18.26 3.15 -7.56
CA THR A 135 -18.63 4.26 -6.67
C THR A 135 -19.33 5.38 -7.45
N ARG A 136 -18.93 5.63 -8.70
CA ARG A 136 -19.60 6.63 -9.55
C ARG A 136 -21.04 6.24 -9.86
N THR A 137 -21.31 4.97 -10.14
CA THR A 137 -22.67 4.49 -10.42
C THR A 137 -23.57 4.56 -9.19
N ALA A 138 -23.04 4.36 -7.98
CA ALA A 138 -23.82 4.50 -6.75
C ALA A 138 -24.21 5.97 -6.46
N SER A 139 -23.36 6.94 -6.82
CA SER A 139 -23.63 8.38 -6.60
C SER A 139 -24.56 9.02 -7.63
N VAL A 140 -24.92 8.33 -8.72
CA VAL A 140 -25.79 8.84 -9.79
C VAL A 140 -27.21 8.29 -9.68
N GLY A 141 -27.48 7.39 -8.73
CA GLY A 141 -28.75 6.68 -8.57
C GLY A 141 -29.64 7.15 -7.42
N ASP A 142 -29.58 8.44 -7.03
CA ASP A 142 -30.48 9.07 -6.04
C ASP A 142 -31.17 10.29 -6.67
#